data_AF-A0A0P9THH1-F1
#
_entry.id   AF-A0A0P9THH1-F1
#
_cell.length_a   1.000
_cell.length_b   1.000
_cell.length_c   1.000
_cell.angle_alpha   90.00
_cell.angle_beta   90.00
_cell.angle_gamma   90.00
#
_symmetry.space_group_name_H-M   'P 1'
#
loop_
_entity.id
_entity.type
_entity.pdbx_description
1 polymer ?
#
loop_
_entity_poly.entity_id
_entity_poly.type
_entity_poly.pdbx_seq_one_letter_code
_entity_poly.pdbx_strand_id
1 'polypeptide(L)'
;SHSRHCILFEQLRYFAYSIVNREREQGSFESFMRSLDAYAYNHNSFLKQGFSENLPLSSIRATVKSVGRWTWDRYTGDRRCHRGAMQLDGSLSLTERQSLAAKRTNELRHKATESKIRAACRQLQDQGKALVRSAIATLAGVSVRTVASYTHILTEVSQPATVSVLRPAKAAPGAHGQVDSTTPQPAPGQAGYSRAPGVQSGVHQISAVPQGPQAGEPLKREHEDGS
;
A
#
# COMPACT_ATOMS: atom_id res chain seq x y z
N SER A 1 -25.60 -20.58 12.44
CA SER A 1 -25.16 -21.74 11.64
C SER A 1 -24.16 -21.28 10.59
N HIS A 2 -22.98 -21.91 10.51
CA HIS A 2 -22.01 -21.63 9.44
C HIS A 2 -22.37 -22.43 8.18
N SER A 3 -22.24 -21.83 6.99
CA SER A 3 -22.41 -22.52 5.71
C SER A 3 -21.31 -23.58 5.51
N ARG A 4 -21.61 -24.69 4.81
CA ARG A 4 -20.66 -25.75 4.43
C ARG A 4 -19.38 -25.19 3.81
N HIS A 5 -19.55 -24.19 2.94
CA HIS A 5 -18.43 -23.49 2.30
C HIS A 5 -17.54 -22.76 3.31
N CYS A 6 -18.13 -22.08 4.29
CA CYS A 6 -17.37 -21.39 5.34
C CYS A 6 -16.59 -22.40 6.19
N ILE A 7 -17.20 -23.53 6.54
CA ILE A 7 -16.56 -24.58 7.33
C ILE A 7 -15.35 -25.14 6.57
N LEU A 8 -15.52 -25.51 5.30
CA LEU A 8 -14.41 -26.02 4.48
C LEU A 8 -13.31 -24.98 4.32
N PHE A 9 -13.67 -23.73 4.04
CA PHE A 9 -12.72 -22.63 3.88
C PHE A 9 -11.88 -22.43 5.14
N GLU A 10 -12.51 -22.39 6.32
CA GLU A 10 -11.83 -22.24 7.61
C GLU A 10 -10.85 -23.38 7.88
N GLN A 11 -11.28 -24.62 7.71
CA GLN A 11 -10.41 -25.79 7.87
C GLN A 11 -9.23 -25.75 6.90
N LEU A 12 -9.52 -25.49 5.61
CA LEU A 12 -8.52 -25.49 4.55
C LEU A 12 -7.50 -24.38 4.70
N ARG A 13 -7.91 -23.16 5.08
CA ARG A 13 -6.96 -22.04 5.25
C ARG A 13 -6.00 -22.29 6.41
N TYR A 14 -6.46 -22.85 7.53
CA TYR A 14 -5.56 -23.16 8.66
C TYR A 14 -4.58 -24.28 8.30
N PHE A 15 -5.02 -25.28 7.55
CA PHE A 15 -4.13 -26.30 7.01
C PHE A 15 -3.12 -25.70 6.02
N ALA A 16 -3.56 -24.84 5.10
CA ALA A 16 -2.67 -24.16 4.17
C ALA A 16 -1.58 -23.35 4.89
N TYR A 17 -1.96 -22.64 5.95
CA TYR A 17 -1.04 -21.86 6.78
C TYR A 17 0.03 -22.70 7.47
N SER A 18 -0.28 -23.96 7.82
CA SER A 18 0.66 -24.82 8.53
C SER A 18 1.70 -25.47 7.62
N ILE A 19 1.38 -25.64 6.33
CA ILE A 19 2.27 -26.34 5.38
C ILE A 19 2.98 -25.41 4.39
N VAL A 20 2.47 -24.20 4.14
CA VAL A 20 2.96 -23.33 3.06
C VAL A 20 4.44 -22.98 3.17
N ASN A 21 4.96 -22.73 4.37
CA ASN A 21 6.38 -22.42 4.53
C ASN A 21 7.27 -23.63 4.20
N ARG A 22 6.88 -24.82 4.67
CA ARG A 22 7.58 -26.06 4.33
C ARG A 22 7.56 -26.33 2.83
N GLU A 23 6.40 -26.16 2.17
CA GLU A 23 6.27 -26.38 0.73
C GLU A 23 7.03 -25.35 -0.12
N ARG A 24 7.23 -24.12 0.38
CA ARG A 24 8.09 -23.14 -0.30
C ARG A 24 9.58 -23.47 -0.18
N GLU A 25 9.98 -24.05 0.94
CA GLU A 25 11.38 -24.41 1.20
C GLU A 25 11.78 -25.72 0.53
N GLN A 26 10.88 -26.72 0.52
CA GLN A 26 11.20 -28.09 0.14
C GLN A 26 10.41 -28.58 -1.08
N GLY A 27 9.38 -27.85 -1.50
CA GLY A 27 8.43 -28.28 -2.53
C GLY A 27 8.21 -27.25 -3.62
N SER A 28 7.00 -27.24 -4.17
CA SER A 28 6.57 -26.33 -5.22
C SER A 28 5.12 -25.90 -5.00
N PHE A 29 4.68 -24.90 -5.75
CA PHE A 29 3.27 -24.51 -5.74
C PHE A 29 2.34 -25.68 -6.13
N GLU A 30 2.77 -26.55 -7.03
CA GLU A 30 1.97 -27.70 -7.46
C GLU A 30 1.83 -28.77 -6.37
N SER A 31 2.91 -29.09 -5.64
CA SER A 31 2.86 -30.04 -4.52
C SER A 31 2.01 -29.52 -3.37
N PHE A 32 2.08 -28.21 -3.10
CA PHE A 32 1.21 -27.52 -2.15
C PHE A 32 -0.26 -27.61 -2.57
N MET A 33 -0.58 -27.26 -3.81
CA MET A 33 -1.95 -27.33 -4.34
C MET A 33 -2.52 -28.75 -4.29
N ARG A 34 -1.71 -29.76 -4.64
CA ARG A 34 -2.10 -31.18 -4.56
C ARG A 34 -2.42 -31.60 -3.13
N SER A 35 -1.63 -31.13 -2.16
CA SER A 35 -1.87 -31.38 -0.73
C SER A 35 -3.16 -30.72 -0.24
N LEU A 36 -3.45 -29.49 -0.69
CA LEU A 36 -4.70 -28.80 -0.38
C LEU A 36 -5.92 -29.47 -1.00
N ASP A 37 -5.82 -29.89 -2.26
CA ASP A 37 -6.88 -30.65 -2.92
C ASP A 37 -7.18 -31.92 -2.12
N ALA A 38 -6.18 -32.78 -1.88
CA ALA A 38 -6.35 -34.01 -1.12
C ALA A 38 -6.99 -33.77 0.26
N TYR A 39 -6.53 -32.74 0.97
CA TYR A 39 -7.11 -32.34 2.26
C TYR A 39 -8.59 -31.97 2.11
N ALA A 40 -8.93 -31.12 1.14
CA ALA A 40 -10.29 -30.64 0.94
C ALA A 40 -11.26 -31.76 0.48
N TYR A 41 -10.80 -32.69 -0.36
CA TYR A 41 -11.57 -33.88 -0.74
C TYR A 41 -11.89 -34.75 0.47
N ASN A 42 -10.91 -35.02 1.33
CA ASN A 42 -11.09 -35.85 2.53
C ASN A 42 -12.00 -35.19 3.57
N HIS A 43 -11.96 -33.86 3.68
CA HIS A 43 -12.78 -33.09 4.62
C HIS A 43 -14.18 -32.76 4.08
N ASN A 44 -14.48 -33.08 2.82
CA ASN A 44 -15.81 -32.95 2.23
C ASN A 44 -16.74 -34.11 2.65
N SER A 45 -16.94 -34.27 3.96
CA SER A 45 -17.78 -35.31 4.58
C SER A 45 -19.01 -34.72 5.27
N PHE A 46 -19.58 -33.66 4.71
CA PHE A 46 -20.72 -32.92 5.27
C PHE A 46 -21.98 -33.79 5.46
N LEU A 47 -22.19 -34.78 4.60
CA LEU A 47 -23.26 -35.80 4.79
C LEU A 47 -23.15 -36.49 6.16
N LYS A 48 -21.92 -36.87 6.55
CA LYS A 48 -21.66 -37.52 7.85
C LYS A 48 -21.80 -36.55 9.03
N GLN A 49 -21.74 -35.24 8.76
CA GLN A 49 -21.87 -34.17 9.74
C GLN A 49 -23.31 -33.65 9.88
N GLY A 50 -24.28 -34.32 9.24
CA GLY A 50 -25.71 -33.97 9.34
C GLY A 50 -26.20 -32.93 8.33
N PHE A 51 -25.41 -32.61 7.29
CA PHE A 51 -25.89 -31.82 6.16
C PHE A 51 -26.59 -32.70 5.11
N SER A 52 -27.43 -32.08 4.29
CA SER A 52 -28.19 -32.76 3.23
C SER A 52 -27.33 -33.36 2.13
N GLU A 53 -26.17 -32.78 1.83
CA GLU A 53 -25.27 -33.23 0.77
C GLU A 53 -23.83 -32.71 0.99
N ASN A 54 -22.87 -33.40 0.37
CA ASN A 54 -21.49 -32.95 0.26
C ASN A 54 -21.35 -31.82 -0.77
N LEU A 55 -20.29 -31.02 -0.65
CA LEU A 55 -20.02 -29.99 -1.66
C LEU A 55 -19.63 -30.64 -2.99
N PRO A 56 -20.07 -30.09 -4.13
CA PRO A 56 -19.64 -30.56 -5.44
C PRO A 56 -18.16 -30.28 -5.65
N LEU A 57 -17.50 -31.11 -6.46
CA LEU A 57 -16.06 -31.03 -6.67
C LEU A 57 -15.59 -29.69 -7.26
N SER A 58 -16.44 -29.05 -8.08
CA SER A 58 -16.20 -27.71 -8.62
C SER A 58 -16.06 -26.67 -7.51
N SER A 59 -16.97 -26.69 -6.54
CA SER A 59 -16.96 -25.81 -5.37
C SER A 59 -15.73 -26.02 -4.49
N ILE A 60 -15.32 -27.28 -4.30
CA ILE A 60 -14.10 -27.61 -3.54
C ILE A 60 -12.88 -27.04 -4.25
N ARG A 61 -12.71 -27.35 -5.54
CA ARG A 61 -11.58 -26.87 -6.36
C ARG A 61 -11.52 -25.34 -6.41
N ALA A 62 -12.67 -24.67 -6.50
CA ALA A 62 -12.73 -23.21 -6.45
C ALA A 62 -12.21 -22.67 -5.11
N THR A 63 -12.61 -23.30 -4.00
CA THR A 63 -12.16 -22.93 -2.65
C THR A 63 -10.66 -23.18 -2.48
N VAL A 64 -10.16 -24.34 -2.92
CA VAL A 64 -8.74 -24.71 -2.91
C VAL A 64 -7.91 -23.72 -3.71
N LYS A 65 -8.34 -23.38 -4.93
CA LYS A 65 -7.64 -22.41 -5.79
C LYS A 65 -7.57 -21.02 -5.16
N SER A 66 -8.65 -20.57 -4.52
CA SER A 66 -8.69 -19.28 -3.84
C SER A 66 -7.74 -19.23 -2.64
N VAL A 67 -7.87 -20.20 -1.73
CA VAL A 67 -7.03 -20.29 -0.53
C VAL A 67 -5.57 -20.51 -0.91
N GLY A 68 -5.30 -21.44 -1.83
CA GLY A 68 -3.95 -21.81 -2.23
C GLY A 68 -3.19 -20.66 -2.86
N ARG A 69 -3.76 -19.97 -3.85
CA ARG A 69 -3.10 -18.81 -4.48
C ARG A 69 -2.84 -17.70 -3.46
N TRP A 70 -3.85 -17.32 -2.68
CA TRP A 70 -3.68 -16.25 -1.71
C TRP A 70 -2.63 -16.60 -0.66
N THR A 71 -2.66 -17.83 -0.15
CA THR A 71 -1.70 -18.28 0.86
C THR A 71 -0.29 -18.32 0.28
N TRP A 72 -0.12 -18.84 -0.94
CA TRP A 72 1.18 -18.92 -1.58
C TRP A 72 1.78 -17.55 -1.93
N ASP A 73 0.97 -16.56 -2.29
CA ASP A 73 1.50 -15.25 -2.71
C ASP A 73 1.57 -14.24 -1.55
N ARG A 74 0.65 -14.32 -0.57
CA ARG A 74 0.44 -13.26 0.42
C ARG A 74 0.70 -13.69 1.86
N TYR A 75 0.61 -14.97 2.18
CA TYR A 75 0.78 -15.43 3.55
C TYR A 75 2.25 -15.67 3.86
N THR A 76 2.82 -14.89 4.76
CA THR A 76 4.23 -15.01 5.20
C THR A 76 4.39 -15.76 6.52
N GLY A 77 3.28 -16.19 7.15
CA GLY A 77 3.33 -16.96 8.40
C GLY A 77 3.99 -16.23 9.57
N ASP A 78 4.22 -14.93 9.43
CA ASP A 78 4.95 -14.17 10.42
C ASP A 78 4.02 -13.90 11.62
N ARG A 79 4.28 -14.60 12.73
CA ARG A 79 3.64 -14.30 14.03
C ARG A 79 4.04 -12.92 14.55
N ARG A 80 4.94 -12.20 13.86
CA ARG A 80 5.10 -10.74 14.00
C ARG A 80 3.86 -10.07 13.43
N CYS A 81 2.76 -10.21 14.16
CA CYS A 81 1.70 -9.22 14.15
C CYS A 81 2.38 -7.85 14.26
N HIS A 82 2.25 -7.02 13.22
CA HIS A 82 2.74 -5.65 13.27
C HIS A 82 1.93 -4.90 14.33
N ARG A 83 2.35 -5.00 15.61
CA ARG A 83 1.69 -4.42 16.80
C ARG A 83 1.87 -2.90 16.85
N GLY A 84 1.58 -2.24 15.74
CA GLY A 84 1.73 -0.82 15.55
C GLY A 84 3.04 -0.45 14.86
N ALA A 85 2.97 0.63 14.08
CA ALA A 85 4.08 1.17 13.31
C ALA A 85 5.23 1.73 14.19
N MET A 86 5.08 1.74 15.53
CA MET A 86 6.06 2.30 16.47
C MET A 86 6.91 1.24 17.19
N GLN A 87 6.60 -0.06 17.04
CA GLN A 87 7.31 -1.15 17.74
C GLN A 87 7.54 -0.83 19.24
N LEU A 88 6.52 -0.28 19.90
CA LEU A 88 6.60 0.10 21.32
C LEU A 88 6.77 -1.14 22.19
N ASP A 89 7.50 -1.00 23.29
CA ASP A 89 7.73 -2.07 24.24
C ASP A 89 6.40 -2.65 24.76
N GLY A 90 6.30 -3.97 24.79
CA GLY A 90 5.13 -4.69 25.26
C GLY A 90 4.92 -4.59 26.77
N SER A 91 5.94 -4.16 27.53
CA SER A 91 5.84 -3.90 28.98
C SER A 91 5.01 -2.66 29.32
N LEU A 92 4.88 -1.72 28.38
CA LEU A 92 4.12 -0.49 28.55
C LEU A 92 2.61 -0.78 28.61
N SER A 93 1.91 -0.04 29.47
CA SER A 93 0.46 -0.15 29.57
C SER A 93 -0.21 0.17 28.22
N LEU A 94 -1.40 -0.40 27.99
CA LEU A 94 -2.16 -0.16 26.77
C LEU A 94 -2.43 1.34 26.57
N THR A 95 -2.75 2.06 27.65
CA THR A 95 -3.03 3.49 27.66
C THR A 95 -1.80 4.31 27.24
N GLU A 96 -0.62 3.98 27.75
CA GLU A 96 0.62 4.67 27.38
C GLU A 96 0.97 4.43 25.92
N ARG A 97 0.83 3.18 25.44
CA ARG A 97 1.08 2.87 24.02
C ARG A 97 0.11 3.59 23.10
N GLN A 98 -1.17 3.67 23.46
CA GLN A 98 -2.17 4.43 22.72
C GLN A 98 -1.86 5.94 22.73
N SER A 99 -1.44 6.49 23.87
CA SER A 99 -1.03 7.89 24.01
C SER A 99 0.17 8.22 23.12
N LEU A 100 1.22 7.38 23.13
CA LEU A 100 2.41 7.54 22.27
C LEU A 100 2.06 7.44 20.79
N ALA A 101 1.21 6.48 20.41
CA ALA A 101 0.72 6.37 19.03
C ALA A 101 -0.12 7.58 18.60
N ALA A 102 -0.97 8.09 19.49
CA ALA A 102 -1.76 9.29 19.25
C ALA A 102 -0.86 10.53 19.06
N LYS A 103 0.16 10.71 19.92
CA LYS A 103 1.15 11.79 19.79
C LYS A 103 1.84 11.75 18.44
N ARG A 104 2.41 10.59 18.06
CA ARG A 104 3.08 10.43 16.76
C ARG A 104 2.15 10.74 15.59
N THR A 105 0.94 10.17 15.59
CA THR A 105 0.00 10.41 14.48
C THR A 105 -0.45 11.86 14.41
N ASN A 106 -0.59 12.52 15.56
CA ASN A 106 -0.89 13.95 15.60
C ASN A 106 0.26 14.79 15.06
N GLU A 107 1.50 14.51 15.45
CA GLU A 107 2.70 15.18 14.93
C GLU A 107 2.84 15.00 13.41
N LEU A 108 2.62 13.80 12.89
CA LEU A 108 2.63 13.54 11.44
C LEU A 108 1.55 14.32 10.72
N ARG A 109 0.32 14.37 11.26
CA ARG A 109 -0.77 15.19 10.70
C ARG A 109 -0.43 16.68 10.77
N HIS A 110 0.21 17.12 11.85
CA HIS A 110 0.65 18.50 12.03
C HIS A 110 1.66 18.87 10.93
N LYS A 111 2.76 18.11 10.81
CA LYS A 111 3.79 18.32 9.77
C LYS A 111 3.24 18.26 8.36
N ALA A 112 2.32 17.34 8.07
CA ALA A 112 1.67 17.25 6.77
C ALA A 112 0.82 18.50 6.48
N THR A 113 0.08 19.00 7.48
CA THR A 113 -0.71 20.23 7.38
C THR A 113 0.20 21.44 7.17
N GLU A 114 1.27 21.56 7.95
CA GLU A 114 2.26 22.63 7.77
C GLU A 114 2.85 22.61 6.36
N SER A 115 3.19 21.43 5.84
CA SER A 115 3.76 21.28 4.50
C SER A 115 2.78 21.72 3.41
N LYS A 116 1.50 21.37 3.54
CA LYS A 116 0.43 21.83 2.63
C LYS A 116 0.29 23.35 2.66
N ILE A 117 0.29 23.95 3.86
CA ILE A 117 0.18 25.41 4.02
C ILE A 117 1.40 26.10 3.42
N ARG A 118 2.62 25.62 3.70
CA ARG A 118 3.87 26.16 3.09
C ARG A 118 3.82 26.08 1.57
N ALA A 119 3.41 24.94 1.02
CA ALA A 119 3.29 24.74 -0.43
C ALA A 119 2.27 25.71 -1.06
N ALA A 120 1.10 25.87 -0.44
CA ALA A 120 0.08 26.80 -0.91
C ALA A 120 0.55 28.26 -0.86
N CYS A 121 1.29 28.65 0.19
CA CYS A 121 1.86 30.00 0.27
C CYS A 121 2.89 30.25 -0.85
N ARG A 122 3.80 29.30 -1.10
CA ARG A 122 4.76 29.39 -2.22
C ARG A 122 4.04 29.52 -3.56
N GLN A 123 3.01 28.69 -3.79
CA GLN A 123 2.22 28.74 -5.01
C GLN A 123 1.50 30.09 -5.21
N LEU A 124 1.05 30.74 -4.13
CA LEU A 124 0.46 32.08 -4.22
C LEU A 124 1.50 33.17 -4.50
N GLN A 125 2.70 33.05 -3.91
CA GLN A 125 3.82 33.95 -4.19
C GLN A 125 4.27 33.86 -5.65
N ASP A 126 4.40 32.64 -6.18
CA ASP A 126 4.76 32.40 -7.58
C ASP A 126 3.72 32.98 -8.56
N GLN A 127 2.45 33.05 -8.14
CA GLN A 127 1.36 33.68 -8.90
C GLN A 127 1.28 35.20 -8.71
N GLY A 128 2.11 35.79 -7.86
CA GLY A 128 2.05 37.23 -7.52
C GLY A 128 0.78 37.62 -6.75
N LYS A 129 0.07 36.65 -6.15
CA LYS A 129 -1.18 36.89 -5.41
C LYS A 129 -0.88 37.14 -3.93
N ALA A 130 -1.70 37.97 -3.30
CA ALA A 130 -1.60 38.23 -1.87
C ALA A 130 -1.83 36.95 -1.04
N LEU A 131 -1.06 36.80 0.04
CA LEU A 131 -1.17 35.70 1.00
C LEU A 131 -2.42 35.84 1.89
N VAL A 132 -3.60 35.68 1.30
CA VAL A 132 -4.89 35.74 1.98
C VAL A 132 -5.24 34.38 2.58
N ARG A 133 -5.68 34.35 3.85
CA ARG A 133 -6.00 33.11 4.58
C ARG A 133 -7.01 32.21 3.86
N SER A 134 -8.04 32.79 3.21
CA SER A 134 -9.04 32.05 2.44
C SER A 134 -8.46 31.39 1.19
N ALA A 135 -7.59 32.09 0.47
CA ALA A 135 -6.90 31.57 -0.71
C ALA A 135 -5.96 30.43 -0.34
N ILE A 136 -5.19 30.60 0.73
CA ILE A 136 -4.28 29.55 1.26
C ILE A 136 -5.08 28.31 1.68
N ALA A 137 -6.18 28.49 2.42
CA ALA A 137 -7.05 27.40 2.85
C ALA A 137 -7.60 26.60 1.66
N THR A 138 -8.06 27.30 0.62
CA THR A 138 -8.61 26.70 -0.60
C THR A 138 -7.53 25.90 -1.35
N LEU A 139 -6.34 26.47 -1.52
CA LEU A 139 -5.23 25.79 -2.23
C LEU A 139 -4.63 24.62 -1.42
N ALA A 140 -4.50 24.76 -0.10
CA ALA A 140 -3.97 23.71 0.76
C ALA A 140 -4.99 22.60 1.07
N GLY A 141 -6.27 22.81 0.75
CA GLY A 141 -7.35 21.87 1.06
C GLY A 141 -7.59 21.71 2.57
N VAL A 142 -7.48 22.81 3.33
CA VAL A 142 -7.68 22.85 4.79
C VAL A 142 -8.65 23.96 5.17
N SER A 143 -9.22 23.91 6.38
CA SER A 143 -10.14 24.96 6.82
C SER A 143 -9.42 26.28 7.09
N VAL A 144 -10.12 27.41 6.91
CA VAL A 144 -9.57 28.75 7.24
C VAL A 144 -9.19 28.84 8.73
N ARG A 145 -9.94 28.19 9.63
CA ARG A 145 -9.63 28.09 11.06
C ARG A 145 -8.29 27.36 11.28
N THR A 146 -8.05 26.29 10.54
CA THR A 146 -6.77 25.57 10.59
C THR A 146 -5.63 26.50 10.19
N VAL A 147 -5.72 27.20 9.06
CA VAL A 147 -4.69 28.17 8.64
C VAL A 147 -4.47 29.24 9.71
N ALA A 148 -5.52 29.71 10.39
CA ALA A 148 -5.40 30.67 11.47
C ALA A 148 -4.63 30.14 12.69
N SER A 149 -4.63 28.83 12.95
CA SER A 149 -3.79 28.23 13.99
C SER A 149 -2.29 28.17 13.60
N TYR A 150 -1.97 28.23 12.30
CA TYR A 150 -0.60 28.18 11.78
C TYR A 150 -0.07 29.57 11.38
N THR A 151 -0.27 30.59 12.22
CA THR A 151 0.21 31.97 11.95
C THR A 151 1.73 32.04 11.76
N HIS A 152 2.48 31.23 12.49
CA HIS A 152 3.94 31.18 12.43
C HIS A 152 4.47 30.83 11.03
N ILE A 153 3.74 30.00 10.26
CA ILE A 153 4.12 29.67 8.88
C ILE A 153 3.95 30.90 7.97
N LEU A 154 2.91 31.69 8.19
CA LEU A 154 2.67 32.89 7.40
C LEU A 154 3.75 33.94 7.66
N THR A 155 4.19 34.08 8.92
CA THR A 155 5.31 34.96 9.27
C THR A 155 6.64 34.45 8.69
N GLU A 156 6.89 33.14 8.75
CA GLU A 156 8.09 32.51 8.17
C GLU A 156 8.16 32.73 6.65
N VAL A 157 7.07 32.47 5.94
CA VAL A 157 7.03 32.59 4.47
C VAL A 157 7.01 34.05 3.99
N SER A 158 6.53 34.98 4.82
CA SER A 158 6.58 36.41 4.53
C SER A 158 7.96 37.02 4.76
N GLN A 159 8.81 36.41 5.57
CA GLN A 159 10.20 36.82 5.72
C GLN A 159 11.00 36.21 4.57
N PRO A 160 11.55 37.00 3.64
CA PRO A 160 12.46 36.45 2.65
C PRO A 160 13.69 35.94 3.39
N ALA A 161 13.80 34.63 3.57
CA ALA A 161 15.05 34.02 4.00
C ALA A 161 16.08 34.40 2.95
N THR A 162 17.01 35.29 3.32
CA THR A 162 18.15 35.69 2.51
C THR A 162 19.03 34.46 2.28
N VAL A 163 18.66 33.63 1.32
CA VAL A 163 19.51 32.53 0.84
C VAL A 163 20.63 33.21 0.06
N SER A 164 21.70 33.54 0.77
CA SER A 164 22.98 33.91 0.17
C SER A 164 23.46 32.72 -0.65
N VAL A 165 23.11 32.72 -1.94
CA VAL A 165 23.69 31.80 -2.91
C VAL A 165 25.19 32.06 -2.91
N LEU A 166 25.97 31.13 -2.34
CA LEU A 166 27.41 31.11 -2.45
C LEU A 166 27.76 31.04 -3.95
N ARG A 167 28.15 32.19 -4.49
CA ARG A 167 28.68 32.34 -5.84
C ARG A 167 29.93 31.46 -5.95
N PRO A 168 29.96 30.42 -6.82
CA PRO A 168 31.19 29.67 -7.01
C PRO A 168 32.25 30.61 -7.61
N ALA A 169 33.36 30.76 -6.90
CA ALA A 169 34.49 31.56 -7.35
C ALA A 169 35.05 30.94 -8.65
N LYS A 170 35.14 31.78 -9.68
CA LYS A 170 35.75 31.48 -10.98
C LYS A 170 37.24 31.16 -10.77
N ALA A 171 37.63 29.90 -10.94
CA ALA A 171 39.04 29.52 -11.02
C ALA A 171 39.66 30.09 -12.30
N ALA A 172 40.70 30.90 -12.16
CA ALA A 172 41.60 31.32 -13.22
C ALA A 172 42.93 30.53 -13.10
N PRO A 173 43.65 30.30 -14.21
CA PRO A 173 44.70 29.30 -14.29
C PRO A 173 46.10 29.86 -13.97
N GLY A 174 46.98 28.97 -13.48
CA GLY A 174 48.42 29.08 -13.64
C GLY A 174 49.23 29.37 -12.36
N ALA A 175 50.00 28.37 -11.90
CA ALA A 175 51.39 28.54 -11.48
C ALA A 175 51.98 27.17 -11.11
N HIS A 176 53.11 26.85 -11.75
CA HIS A 176 53.95 25.67 -11.53
C HIS A 176 54.58 25.63 -10.14
N GLY A 177 54.82 24.41 -9.62
CA GLY A 177 55.62 24.18 -8.42
C GLY A 177 55.78 22.69 -8.12
N GLN A 178 56.90 22.14 -8.58
CA GLN A 178 57.43 20.77 -8.55
C GLN A 178 57.59 20.16 -7.14
N VAL A 179 57.31 18.85 -6.98
CA VAL A 179 58.06 17.93 -6.10
C VAL A 179 57.90 16.47 -6.54
N ASP A 180 58.98 15.72 -6.36
CA ASP A 180 59.36 14.45 -6.97
C ASP A 180 58.53 13.20 -6.66
N SER A 181 58.33 12.42 -7.72
CA SER A 181 58.62 10.99 -7.89
C SER A 181 58.76 10.07 -6.67
N THR A 182 57.84 9.12 -6.51
CA THR A 182 58.19 7.70 -6.27
C THR A 182 57.11 6.79 -6.91
N THR A 183 57.55 5.98 -7.87
CA THR A 183 56.90 4.89 -8.63
C THR A 183 56.38 3.77 -7.68
N PRO A 184 55.53 2.77 -8.07
CA PRO A 184 55.28 2.29 -9.44
C PRO A 184 53.82 1.89 -9.82
N GLN A 185 53.62 1.84 -11.14
CA GLN A 185 52.44 1.41 -11.92
C GLN A 185 52.52 -0.11 -12.27
N PRO A 186 51.62 -0.71 -13.08
CA PRO A 186 50.31 -1.33 -12.76
C PRO A 186 50.21 -2.82 -13.20
N ALA A 187 49.02 -3.44 -13.05
CA ALA A 187 48.21 -4.09 -14.13
C ALA A 187 47.17 -5.09 -13.53
N PRO A 188 46.21 -5.65 -14.32
CA PRO A 188 45.19 -4.97 -15.13
C PRO A 188 43.77 -5.61 -15.01
N GLY A 189 42.75 -4.91 -15.52
CA GLY A 189 41.48 -5.48 -16.01
C GLY A 189 40.39 -5.68 -14.95
N GLN A 190 39.10 -5.44 -15.18
CA GLN A 190 38.29 -5.19 -16.38
C GLN A 190 37.11 -4.29 -15.93
N ALA A 191 36.86 -3.16 -16.59
CA ALA A 191 35.77 -2.95 -17.55
C ALA A 191 34.40 -3.53 -17.12
N GLY A 192 33.42 -2.65 -16.87
CA GLY A 192 32.05 -3.11 -16.62
C GLY A 192 31.03 -2.04 -16.21
N TYR A 193 30.88 -0.99 -17.02
CA TYR A 193 29.67 -0.18 -17.23
C TYR A 193 28.74 0.17 -16.05
N SER A 194 28.76 1.46 -15.69
CA SER A 194 27.63 2.18 -15.12
C SER A 194 26.42 2.13 -16.06
N ARG A 195 25.24 1.69 -15.60
CA ARG A 195 23.93 2.24 -16.02
C ARG A 195 22.77 1.73 -15.16
N ALA A 196 22.09 2.64 -14.48
CA ALA A 196 20.65 2.61 -14.22
C ALA A 196 20.10 4.00 -14.62
N PRO A 197 18.80 4.24 -14.87
CA PRO A 197 17.62 3.36 -14.80
C PRO A 197 16.80 3.34 -16.12
N GLY A 198 15.95 2.32 -16.29
CA GLY A 198 15.01 2.22 -17.42
C GLY A 198 13.61 1.89 -16.92
N VAL A 199 12.81 2.93 -16.67
CA VAL A 199 11.37 2.85 -16.45
C VAL A 199 10.72 2.55 -17.79
N GLN A 200 9.94 1.47 -17.89
CA GLN A 200 8.97 1.29 -18.96
C GLN A 200 7.59 1.08 -18.35
N SER A 201 6.79 2.14 -18.47
CA SER A 201 5.35 2.16 -18.31
C SER A 201 4.71 1.29 -19.41
N GLY A 202 4.02 0.23 -19.01
CA GLY A 202 3.21 -0.62 -19.88
C GLY A 202 1.75 -0.60 -19.41
N VAL A 203 0.95 0.20 -20.11
CA VAL A 203 -0.48 0.39 -19.94
C VAL A 203 -1.24 -0.87 -20.36
N HIS A 204 -2.06 -1.44 -19.49
CA HIS A 204 -3.22 -2.24 -19.89
C HIS A 204 -4.48 -1.65 -19.26
N GLN A 205 -5.12 -0.81 -20.07
CA GLN A 205 -6.47 -0.30 -19.89
C GLN A 205 -7.44 -1.44 -20.18
N ILE A 206 -8.27 -1.82 -19.21
CA ILE A 206 -9.46 -2.62 -19.45
C ILE A 206 -10.63 -1.79 -18.93
N SER A 207 -11.36 -1.17 -19.85
CA SER A 207 -12.70 -0.62 -19.61
C SER A 207 -13.69 -1.54 -20.30
N ALA A 208 -14.60 -2.13 -19.54
CA ALA A 208 -15.89 -2.61 -20.04
C ALA A 208 -16.92 -2.59 -18.91
N VAL A 209 -17.80 -1.60 -19.04
CA VAL A 209 -19.13 -1.34 -18.47
C VAL A 209 -19.88 -2.56 -17.90
N PRO A 210 -20.60 -2.42 -16.77
CA PRO A 210 -21.60 -3.39 -16.34
C PRO A 210 -22.91 -3.18 -17.13
N GLN A 211 -23.28 -4.16 -17.96
CA GLN A 211 -24.66 -4.26 -18.46
C GLN A 211 -25.51 -4.91 -17.35
N GLY A 212 -26.25 -4.09 -16.62
CA GLY A 212 -27.34 -4.55 -15.78
C GLY A 212 -28.53 -5.01 -16.65
N PRO A 213 -29.30 -6.02 -16.23
CA PRO A 213 -30.58 -6.31 -16.86
C PRO A 213 -31.58 -5.20 -16.48
N GLN A 214 -32.09 -4.52 -17.51
CA GLN A 214 -33.20 -3.58 -17.43
C GLN A 214 -34.45 -4.30 -16.93
N ALA A 215 -35.06 -3.74 -15.90
CA ALA A 215 -36.44 -4.01 -15.54
C ALA A 215 -37.37 -3.27 -16.51
N GLY A 216 -38.39 -3.97 -17.02
CA GLY A 216 -39.46 -3.32 -17.75
C GLY A 216 -40.27 -4.25 -18.64
N GLU A 217 -41.23 -4.97 -18.06
CA GLU A 217 -42.60 -4.93 -18.58
C GLU A 217 -43.60 -5.41 -17.52
N PRO A 218 -44.60 -4.60 -17.14
CA PRO A 218 -45.69 -5.04 -16.28
C PRO A 218 -46.77 -5.72 -17.14
N LEU A 219 -47.09 -6.99 -16.85
CA LEU A 219 -48.30 -7.61 -17.36
C LEU A 219 -49.51 -6.85 -16.79
N LYS A 220 -50.20 -6.11 -17.66
CA LYS A 220 -51.56 -5.61 -17.40
C LYS A 220 -52.47 -6.78 -17.06
N ARG A 221 -53.14 -6.68 -15.91
CA ARG A 221 -54.46 -7.27 -15.72
C ARG A 221 -55.40 -6.55 -16.68
N GLU A 222 -56.04 -7.30 -17.57
CA GLU A 222 -57.36 -6.93 -18.06
C GLU A 222 -58.36 -7.90 -17.46
N HIS A 223 -59.36 -7.29 -16.85
CA HIS A 223 -60.55 -7.84 -16.25
C HIS A 223 -61.66 -7.12 -17.02
N GLU A 224 -62.47 -7.86 -17.77
CA GLU A 224 -63.89 -7.61 -18.13
C GLU A 224 -64.38 -8.94 -18.76
N ASP A 225 -65.25 -9.69 -18.09
CA ASP A 225 -66.72 -9.57 -18.01
C ASP A 225 -67.47 -10.16 -19.22
N GLY A 226 -68.44 -11.03 -18.91
CA GLY A 226 -69.67 -11.12 -19.69
C GLY A 226 -69.90 -12.35 -20.56
N SER A 227 -70.53 -13.37 -19.97
CA SER A 227 -71.61 -14.26 -20.49
C SER A 227 -71.42 -15.73 -20.11
#